data_AF-A0A8T4VI41-F1
#
_entry.id   AF-A0A8T4VI41-F1
#
_cell.length_a   1.000
_cell.length_b   1.000
_cell.length_c   1.000
_cell.angle_alpha   90.00
_cell.angle_beta   90.00
_cell.angle_gamma   90.00
#
_symmetry.space_group_name_H-M   'P 1'
#
loop_
_entity.id
_entity.type
_entity.pdbx_description
1 polymer ?
#
loop_
_entity_poly.entity_id
_entity_poly.type
_entity_poly.pdbx_seq_one_letter_code
_entity_poly.pdbx_strand_id
1 'polypeptide(L)'
;MRDEEFLKQEVDRIIEEQTHYGTVPIEQRVINDNVIWIGTNGYSDSIGQWIRIVHQCLSNGDFIYTGFKWQLPVGCNQTLWYFGVQLGRQDDKTFYCCGGATDFSGEGNHARELANSFLERITGNIYINHADFLISLLTLEEKIE
;
A
#
# COMPACT_ATOMS: atom_id res chain seq x y z
N MET A 1 18.62 -5.09 10.61
CA MET A 1 17.20 -4.84 10.95
C MET A 1 17.15 -3.42 11.47
N ARG A 2 16.40 -2.54 10.82
CA ARG A 2 16.14 -1.20 11.38
C ARG A 2 15.26 -1.35 12.62
N ASP A 3 15.44 -0.44 13.58
CA ASP A 3 14.62 -0.40 14.78
C ASP A 3 13.17 -0.06 14.41
N GLU A 4 12.21 -0.70 15.07
CA GLU A 4 10.77 -0.46 14.85
C GLU A 4 10.41 1.01 15.12
N GLU A 5 11.05 1.60 16.14
CA GLU A 5 10.88 3.00 16.49
C GLU A 5 11.37 3.94 15.38
N PHE A 6 12.47 3.58 14.70
CA PHE A 6 12.99 4.35 13.57
C PHE A 6 12.00 4.35 12.39
N LEU A 7 11.37 3.21 12.10
CA LEU A 7 10.38 3.10 11.03
C LEU A 7 9.13 3.92 11.33
N LYS A 8 8.65 3.91 12.57
CA LYS A 8 7.52 4.74 13.01
C LYS A 8 7.80 6.23 12.81
N GLN A 9 8.96 6.69 13.26
CA GLN A 9 9.40 8.08 13.06
C GLN A 9 9.57 8.42 11.59
N GLU A 10 10.03 7.48 10.75
CA GLU A 10 10.12 7.71 9.32
C GLU A 10 8.75 7.86 8.64
N VAL A 11 7.76 7.05 9.05
CA VAL A 11 6.37 7.20 8.63
C VAL A 11 5.81 8.57 9.06
N ASP A 12 6.08 9.02 10.28
CA ASP A 12 5.71 10.37 10.75
C ASP A 12 6.28 11.46 9.84
N ARG A 13 7.59 11.39 9.55
CA ARG A 13 8.23 12.36 8.65
C ARG A 13 7.68 12.31 7.22
N ILE A 14 7.22 11.15 6.73
CA ILE A 14 6.55 11.04 5.43
C ILE A 14 5.22 11.78 5.45
N ILE A 15 4.41 11.55 6.49
CA ILE A 15 3.12 12.17 6.71
C ILE A 15 3.24 13.69 6.86
N GLU A 16 4.23 14.15 7.63
CA GLU A 16 4.51 15.57 7.87
C GLU A 16 5.23 16.27 6.71
N GLU A 17 5.40 15.57 5.58
CA GLU A 17 6.08 16.05 4.38
C GLU A 17 7.55 16.48 4.60
N GLN A 18 8.21 15.93 5.62
CA GLN A 18 9.61 16.21 5.98
C GLN A 18 10.63 15.32 5.25
N THR A 19 10.17 14.55 4.26
CA THR A 19 11.00 13.64 3.46
C THR A 19 10.84 13.90 1.97
N HIS A 20 11.81 13.43 1.18
CA HIS A 20 11.74 13.46 -0.29
C HIS A 20 10.76 12.43 -0.87
N TYR A 21 10.36 11.43 -0.06
CA TYR A 21 9.35 10.45 -0.45
C TYR A 21 8.04 11.17 -0.79
N GLY A 22 7.38 10.78 -1.88
CA GLY A 22 6.20 11.50 -2.37
C GLY A 22 6.45 12.49 -3.52
N THR A 23 7.70 12.63 -3.96
CA THR A 23 8.03 13.43 -5.14
C THR A 23 7.89 12.66 -6.45
N VAL A 24 7.84 11.33 -6.39
CA VAL A 24 7.67 10.46 -7.55
C VAL A 24 6.17 10.25 -7.82
N PRO A 25 5.67 10.58 -9.02
CA PRO A 25 4.30 10.31 -9.37
C PRO A 25 4.06 8.80 -9.41
N ILE A 26 2.99 8.37 -8.77
CA ILE A 26 2.46 7.01 -8.88
C ILE A 26 1.23 7.04 -9.78
N GLU A 27 1.04 5.99 -10.58
CA GLU A 27 -0.08 5.92 -11.51
C GLU A 27 -1.38 5.67 -10.72
N GLN A 28 -2.42 6.44 -10.99
CA GLN A 28 -3.76 6.22 -10.44
C GLN A 28 -4.65 5.57 -11.49
N ARG A 29 -5.32 4.47 -11.13
CA ARG A 29 -6.36 3.83 -11.93
C ARG A 29 -7.64 3.71 -11.13
N VAL A 30 -8.78 3.77 -11.83
CA VAL A 30 -10.09 3.44 -11.28
C VAL A 30 -10.56 2.15 -11.94
N ILE A 31 -10.82 1.10 -11.16
CA ILE A 31 -11.29 -0.21 -11.64
C ILE A 31 -12.42 -0.68 -10.71
N ASN A 32 -13.65 -0.82 -11.23
CA ASN A 32 -14.85 -1.20 -10.46
C ASN A 32 -15.01 -0.39 -9.16
N ASP A 33 -15.03 0.94 -9.26
CA ASP A 33 -15.11 1.86 -8.11
C ASP A 33 -13.92 1.83 -7.13
N ASN A 34 -12.87 1.06 -7.43
CA ASN A 34 -11.63 1.02 -6.64
C ASN A 34 -10.57 1.95 -7.20
N VAL A 35 -9.89 2.71 -6.33
CA VAL A 35 -8.79 3.61 -6.70
C VAL A 35 -7.44 2.93 -6.46
N ILE A 36 -6.88 2.34 -7.51
CA ILE A 36 -5.62 1.62 -7.43
C ILE A 36 -4.47 2.58 -7.73
N TRP A 37 -3.49 2.63 -6.82
CA TRP A 37 -2.25 3.34 -7.07
C TRP A 37 -1.14 2.35 -7.41
N ILE A 38 -0.53 2.51 -8.57
CA ILE A 38 0.52 1.64 -9.07
C ILE A 38 1.85 2.39 -8.91
N GLY A 39 2.60 1.97 -7.90
CA GLY A 39 3.96 2.44 -7.65
C GLY A 39 4.98 1.72 -8.54
N THR A 40 6.18 2.28 -8.64
CA THR A 40 7.30 1.57 -9.28
C THR A 40 7.84 0.54 -8.29
N ASN A 41 7.94 -0.73 -8.72
CA ASN A 41 8.38 -1.80 -7.84
C ASN A 41 9.77 -1.52 -7.23
N GLY A 42 9.90 -1.72 -5.92
CA GLY A 42 11.18 -1.69 -5.21
C GLY A 42 11.73 -0.30 -4.85
N TYR A 43 10.91 0.75 -4.85
CA TYR A 43 11.31 2.12 -4.45
C TYR A 43 10.48 2.65 -3.27
N SER A 44 11.14 3.08 -2.20
CA SER A 44 10.48 3.67 -1.02
C SER A 44 9.79 4.99 -1.32
N ASP A 45 10.21 5.72 -2.37
CA ASP A 45 9.52 6.91 -2.88
C ASP A 45 8.05 6.65 -3.27
N SER A 46 7.79 5.53 -3.95
CA SER A 46 6.43 5.15 -4.36
C SER A 46 5.55 4.79 -3.16
N ILE A 47 6.14 4.13 -2.14
CA ILE A 47 5.45 3.84 -0.87
C ILE A 47 5.17 5.12 -0.10
N GLY A 48 6.11 6.06 -0.02
CA GLY A 48 5.87 7.30 0.70
C GLY A 48 4.79 8.16 0.06
N GLN A 49 4.68 8.18 -1.28
CA GLN A 49 3.56 8.84 -1.95
C GLN A 49 2.22 8.19 -1.60
N TRP A 50 2.17 6.85 -1.58
CA TRP A 50 0.97 6.11 -1.17
C TRP A 50 0.59 6.38 0.29
N ILE A 51 1.56 6.39 1.22
CA ILE A 51 1.34 6.73 2.64
C ILE A 51 0.66 8.10 2.76
N ARG A 52 1.18 9.11 2.04
CA ARG A 52 0.61 10.47 2.05
C ARG A 52 -0.83 10.49 1.56
N ILE A 53 -1.11 9.86 0.41
CA ILE A 53 -2.45 9.80 -0.18
C ILE A 53 -3.43 9.12 0.78
N VAL A 54 -3.07 7.93 1.28
CA VAL A 54 -3.93 7.21 2.22
C VAL A 54 -4.17 8.07 3.46
N HIS A 55 -3.12 8.63 4.07
CA HIS A 55 -3.26 9.47 5.25
C HIS A 55 -4.17 10.68 5.01
N GLN A 56 -4.05 11.36 3.87
CA GLN A 56 -4.93 12.46 3.51
C GLN A 56 -6.40 12.00 3.43
N CYS A 57 -6.66 10.83 2.86
CA CYS A 57 -8.00 10.24 2.86
C CYS A 57 -8.51 9.96 4.29
N LEU A 58 -7.67 9.44 5.19
CA LEU A 58 -8.03 9.21 6.60
C LEU A 58 -8.42 10.52 7.30
N SER A 59 -7.64 11.59 7.07
CA SER A 59 -7.86 12.89 7.70
C SER A 59 -9.15 13.58 7.26
N ASN A 60 -9.72 13.17 6.12
CA ASN A 60 -10.92 13.76 5.54
C ASN A 60 -12.24 13.13 6.03
N GLY A 61 -12.21 12.14 6.95
CA GLY A 61 -13.43 11.73 7.65
C GLY A 61 -13.40 10.36 8.35
N ASP A 62 -14.57 9.94 8.81
CA ASP A 62 -14.72 8.65 9.51
C ASP A 62 -14.83 7.50 8.49
N PHE A 63 -13.81 6.66 8.44
CA PHE A 63 -13.76 5.46 7.61
C PHE A 63 -13.37 4.25 8.47
N ILE A 64 -13.85 3.07 8.08
CA ILE A 64 -13.36 1.80 8.60
C ILE A 64 -12.19 1.34 7.71
N TYR A 65 -11.09 0.93 8.34
CA TYR A 65 -9.85 0.58 7.66
C TYR A 65 -9.58 -0.92 7.72
N THR A 66 -9.39 -1.52 6.56
CA THR A 66 -8.86 -2.88 6.47
C THR A 66 -7.55 -2.87 5.70
N GLY A 67 -6.49 -3.37 6.33
CA GLY A 67 -5.17 -3.46 5.73
C GLY A 67 -5.02 -4.77 4.97
N PHE A 68 -4.33 -4.72 3.84
CA PHE A 68 -4.06 -5.87 3.00
C PHE A 68 -2.58 -5.94 2.65
N LYS A 69 -2.05 -7.15 2.70
CA LYS A 69 -0.73 -7.50 2.23
C LYS A 69 -0.88 -8.67 1.27
N TRP A 70 -0.37 -8.54 0.05
CA TRP A 70 -0.34 -9.65 -0.89
C TRP A 70 1.07 -10.07 -1.22
N GLN A 71 1.27 -11.39 -1.31
CA GLN A 71 2.54 -11.99 -1.67
C GLN A 71 2.44 -12.68 -3.03
N LEU A 72 3.41 -12.42 -3.89
CA LEU A 72 3.63 -13.12 -5.15
C LEU A 72 5.04 -13.73 -5.14
N PRO A 73 5.17 -15.05 -4.93
CA PRO A 73 6.44 -15.74 -5.07
C PRO A 73 6.91 -15.66 -6.52
N VAL A 74 8.14 -15.20 -6.76
CA VAL A 74 8.72 -15.03 -8.10
C VAL A 74 10.01 -15.84 -8.25
N GLY A 75 9.92 -17.17 -8.07
CA GLY A 75 11.07 -18.08 -8.18
C GLY A 75 12.18 -17.80 -7.16
N CYS A 76 13.29 -18.54 -7.19
CA CYS A 76 14.55 -18.21 -6.49
C CYS A 76 14.44 -17.75 -5.01
N ASN A 77 13.47 -18.23 -4.23
CA ASN A 77 13.17 -17.78 -2.86
C ASN A 77 12.87 -16.28 -2.73
N GLN A 78 12.26 -15.70 -3.75
CA GLN A 78 12.01 -14.27 -3.90
C GLN A 78 10.51 -13.98 -3.83
N THR A 79 10.12 -12.90 -3.14
CA THR A 79 8.71 -12.48 -3.00
C THR A 79 8.50 -11.01 -3.36
N LEU A 80 7.56 -10.78 -4.29
CA LEU A 80 6.98 -9.46 -4.50
C LEU A 80 5.85 -9.23 -3.49
N TRP A 81 5.82 -8.06 -2.89
CA TRP A 81 4.85 -7.66 -1.88
C TRP A 81 4.02 -6.49 -2.38
N TYR A 82 2.70 -6.61 -2.27
CA TYR A 82 1.76 -5.54 -2.57
C TYR A 82 1.04 -5.15 -1.30
N PHE A 83 0.67 -3.88 -1.17
CA PHE A 83 0.04 -3.35 0.04
C PHE A 83 -1.21 -2.59 -0.33
N GLY A 84 -2.23 -2.64 0.52
CA GLY A 84 -3.47 -1.94 0.25
C GLY A 84 -4.25 -1.61 1.50
N VAL A 85 -5.10 -0.61 1.39
CA VAL A 85 -6.05 -0.21 2.42
C VAL A 85 -7.41 -0.10 1.76
N GLN A 86 -8.38 -0.83 2.29
CA GLN A 86 -9.79 -0.59 1.97
C GLN A 86 -10.33 0.45 2.94
N LEU A 87 -10.90 1.53 2.38
CA LEU A 87 -11.64 2.55 3.11
C LEU A 87 -13.14 2.26 2.91
N GLY A 88 -13.87 2.07 4.02
CA GLY A 88 -15.31 1.82 3.97
C GLY A 88 -16.14 2.84 4.76
N ARG A 89 -17.28 3.25 4.22
CA ARG A 89 -18.37 3.96 4.92
C ARG A 89 -19.70 3.27 4.66
N GLN A 90 -20.25 2.59 5.66
CA GLN A 90 -21.54 1.86 5.66
C GLN A 90 -21.82 1.00 4.40
N ASP A 91 -22.03 1.61 3.22
CA ASP A 91 -22.33 0.96 1.93
C ASP A 91 -21.35 1.30 0.78
N ASP A 92 -20.38 2.21 0.98
CA ASP A 92 -19.33 2.56 0.00
C ASP A 92 -17.97 2.01 0.44
N LYS A 93 -17.26 1.35 -0.46
CA LYS A 93 -15.94 0.75 -0.22
C LYS A 93 -15.00 1.16 -1.34
N THR A 94 -14.10 2.07 -1.06
CA THR A 94 -13.02 2.44 -1.97
C THR A 94 -11.74 1.71 -1.58
N PHE A 95 -11.15 1.00 -2.52
CA PHE A 95 -9.87 0.33 -2.30
C PHE A 95 -8.70 1.19 -2.75
N TYR A 96 -7.69 1.38 -1.90
CA TYR A 96 -6.43 2.10 -2.17
C TYR A 96 -5.26 1.12 -2.12
N CYS A 97 -4.77 0.68 -3.27
CA CYS A 97 -3.62 -0.24 -3.36
C CYS A 97 -2.33 0.53 -3.69
N CYS A 98 -1.17 0.02 -3.30
CA CYS A 98 0.16 0.36 -3.80
C CYS A 98 0.87 -0.88 -4.37
N GLY A 99 1.54 -0.71 -5.51
CA GLY A 99 2.35 -1.73 -6.17
C GLY A 99 3.73 -1.97 -5.53
N GLY A 100 4.03 -3.25 -5.25
CA GLY A 100 5.35 -3.91 -5.31
C GLY A 100 6.53 -3.40 -4.49
N ALA A 101 6.57 -3.61 -3.17
CA ALA A 101 7.87 -3.73 -2.48
C ALA A 101 8.48 -5.12 -2.75
N THR A 102 9.80 -5.24 -2.70
CA THR A 102 10.49 -6.52 -2.98
C THR A 102 11.44 -6.87 -1.83
N ASP A 103 11.76 -8.15 -1.63
CA ASP A 103 12.83 -8.55 -0.71
C ASP A 103 14.21 -8.64 -1.40
N PHE A 104 14.34 -8.14 -2.64
CA PHE A 104 15.53 -8.34 -3.48
C PHE A 104 16.62 -7.30 -3.26
N SER A 105 16.27 -6.11 -2.80
CA SER A 105 17.20 -5.00 -2.61
C SER A 105 17.01 -4.38 -1.23
N GLY A 106 18.05 -3.73 -0.72
CA GLY A 106 17.95 -2.97 0.54
C GLY A 106 16.86 -1.90 0.49
N GLU A 107 16.64 -1.34 -0.70
CA GLU A 107 15.60 -0.36 -1.00
C GLU A 107 14.19 -0.99 -1.04
N GLY A 108 14.03 -2.13 -1.70
CA GLY A 108 12.77 -2.87 -1.71
C GLY A 108 12.39 -3.34 -0.31
N ASN A 109 13.36 -3.83 0.46
CA ASN A 109 13.12 -4.24 1.84
C ASN A 109 12.76 -3.04 2.72
N HIS A 110 13.34 -1.86 2.48
CA HIS A 110 12.94 -0.61 3.15
C HIS A 110 11.49 -0.25 2.85
N ALA A 111 11.13 -0.23 1.57
CA ALA A 111 9.78 0.06 1.11
C ALA A 111 8.76 -0.89 1.77
N ARG A 112 9.11 -2.17 1.90
CA ARG A 112 8.31 -3.20 2.60
C ARG A 112 8.14 -2.90 4.09
N GLU A 113 9.23 -2.55 4.77
CA GLU A 113 9.25 -2.21 6.20
C GLU A 113 8.40 -0.95 6.48
N LEU A 114 8.50 0.08 5.64
CA LEU A 114 7.68 1.29 5.74
C LEU A 114 6.19 1.01 5.54
N ALA A 115 5.83 0.25 4.50
CA ALA A 115 4.44 -0.08 4.22
C ALA A 115 3.81 -0.91 5.37
N ASN A 116 4.54 -1.88 5.92
CA ASN A 116 4.11 -2.63 7.10
C ASN A 116 3.88 -1.71 8.30
N SER A 117 4.86 -0.86 8.63
CA SER A 117 4.78 0.04 9.78
C SER A 117 3.59 1.01 9.67
N PHE A 118 3.33 1.51 8.46
CA PHE A 118 2.16 2.35 8.21
C PHE A 118 0.84 1.58 8.35
N LEU A 119 0.73 0.36 7.80
CA LEU A 119 -0.48 -0.45 7.95
C LEU A 119 -0.77 -0.76 9.42
N GLU A 120 0.23 -1.18 10.19
CA GLU A 120 0.12 -1.47 11.62
C GLU A 120 -0.33 -0.25 12.42
N ARG A 121 0.11 0.95 12.02
CA ARG A 121 -0.31 2.22 12.63
C ARG A 121 -1.79 2.52 12.40
N ILE A 122 -2.29 2.34 11.17
CA ILE A 122 -3.64 2.78 10.78
C ILE A 122 -4.70 1.70 10.99
N THR A 123 -4.32 0.43 11.11
CA THR A 123 -5.24 -0.67 11.32
C THR A 123 -4.58 -1.86 12.05
N GLY A 124 -5.31 -2.42 13.01
CA GLY A 124 -4.93 -3.68 13.65
C GLY A 124 -5.34 -4.93 12.87
N ASN A 125 -6.11 -4.77 11.77
CA ASN A 125 -6.65 -5.87 10.98
C ASN A 125 -5.96 -5.91 9.61
N ILE A 126 -4.85 -6.65 9.54
CA ILE A 126 -4.08 -6.85 8.30
C ILE A 126 -4.32 -8.26 7.76
N TYR A 127 -4.95 -8.36 6.60
CA TYR A 127 -5.15 -9.62 5.89
C TYR A 127 -3.97 -9.92 4.97
N ILE A 128 -3.42 -11.13 5.08
CA ILE A 128 -2.33 -11.59 4.24
C ILE A 128 -2.88 -12.60 3.23
N ASN A 129 -2.77 -12.27 1.95
CA ASN A 129 -3.33 -13.06 0.86
C ASN A 129 -2.27 -13.35 -0.21
N HIS A 130 -2.54 -14.32 -1.09
CA HIS A 130 -1.79 -14.48 -2.33
C HIS A 130 -2.17 -13.37 -3.32
N ALA A 131 -1.20 -12.94 -4.15
CA ALA A 131 -1.43 -11.88 -5.13
C ALA A 131 -2.49 -12.23 -6.19
N ASP A 132 -2.88 -13.50 -6.34
CA ASP A 132 -4.00 -13.92 -7.18
C ASP A 132 -5.31 -13.20 -6.80
N PHE A 133 -5.48 -12.88 -5.52
CA PHE A 133 -6.62 -12.07 -5.05
C PHE A 133 -6.53 -10.63 -5.57
N LEU A 134 -5.33 -10.03 -5.54
CA LEU A 134 -5.10 -8.70 -6.09
C LEU A 134 -5.34 -8.71 -7.60
N ILE A 135 -4.83 -9.71 -8.33
CA ILE A 135 -5.09 -9.87 -9.76
C ILE A 135 -6.60 -9.94 -10.00
N SER A 136 -7.33 -10.80 -9.27
CA SER A 136 -8.78 -10.91 -9.39
C SER A 136 -9.50 -9.57 -9.16
N LEU A 137 -9.06 -8.78 -8.17
CA LEU A 137 -9.61 -7.45 -7.87
C LEU A 137 -9.29 -6.44 -8.99
N LEU A 138 -8.14 -6.57 -9.65
CA LEU A 138 -7.69 -5.70 -10.74
C LEU A 138 -8.21 -6.11 -12.13
N THR A 139 -8.62 -7.37 -12.32
CA THR A 139 -9.01 -7.94 -13.63
C THR A 139 -10.48 -8.33 -13.72
N LEU A 140 -11.27 -8.13 -12.66
CA LEU A 140 -12.72 -8.14 -12.81
C LEU A 140 -13.07 -7.01 -13.77
N GLU A 141 -13.23 -7.28 -15.05
CA GLU A 141 -14.04 -6.41 -15.89
C GLU A 141 -15.47 -6.53 -15.35
N GLU A 142 -16.18 -5.40 -15.18
CA GLU A 142 -17.62 -5.45 -14.98
C GLU A 142 -18.20 -6.37 -16.04
N LYS A 143 -18.78 -7.50 -15.61
CA LYS A 143 -19.77 -8.16 -16.45
C LYS A 143 -20.94 -7.20 -16.54
N ILE A 144 -20.92 -6.37 -17.59
CA ILE A 144 -22.11 -5.68 -18.06
C ILE A 144 -23.13 -6.79 -18.34
N GLU A 145 -24.23 -6.76 -17.59
CA GLU A 145 -25.36 -7.70 -17.71
C GLU A 145 -25.91 -7.79 -19.14
#